data_AF-A0A2J6RFE7-F1
#
_entry.id   AF-A0A2J6RFE7-F1
#
_cell.length_a   1.000
_cell.length_b   1.000
_cell.length_c   1.000
_cell.angle_alpha   90.00
_cell.angle_beta   90.00
_cell.angle_gamma   90.00
#
_symmetry.space_group_name_H-M   'P 1'
#
loop_
_entity.id
_entity.type
_entity.pdbx_description
1 polymer ?
#
loop_
_entity_poly.entity_id
_entity_poly.type
_entity_poly.pdbx_seq_one_letter_code
_entity_poly.pdbx_strand_id
1 'polypeptide(L)'
;KGMHMEPLFYGWMPPQCVFKELSDQFPVFEDRTWYNNPDLTIPIPPEELWRGEHNPIYTKQYHGEHCLFQWRKLQYAMHYRKEFLDNKIVSLRHSRHCADELSSWFEGPNDASVVELGFYRYRKTSW
;
A
#
# COMPACT_ATOMS: atom_id res chain seq x y z
N LYS A 1 10.91 -22.51 -1.66
CA LYS A 1 10.05 -21.49 -2.31
C LYS A 1 8.86 -21.29 -1.39
N GLY A 2 8.63 -20.08 -0.88
CA GLY A 2 7.51 -19.78 0.02
C GLY A 2 6.90 -18.44 -0.36
N MET A 3 5.64 -18.22 0.04
CA MET A 3 5.03 -16.89 0.00
C MET A 3 5.29 -16.16 1.31
N HIS A 4 5.30 -14.85 1.26
CA HIS A 4 5.41 -13.98 2.44
C HIS A 4 4.16 -13.11 2.53
N MET A 5 3.63 -12.95 3.74
CA MET A 5 2.54 -12.03 3.99
C MET A 5 3.05 -10.59 3.84
N GLU A 6 2.33 -9.79 3.07
CA GLU A 6 2.52 -8.35 2.99
C GLU A 6 1.36 -7.65 3.72
N PRO A 7 1.57 -7.12 4.93
CA PRO A 7 0.50 -6.55 5.76
C PRO A 7 -0.27 -5.44 5.06
N LEU A 8 0.41 -4.55 4.34
CA LEU A 8 -0.23 -3.44 3.63
C LEU A 8 -0.95 -3.88 2.36
N PHE A 9 -0.93 -5.15 2.00
CA PHE A 9 -1.79 -5.69 0.93
C PHE A 9 -2.78 -6.72 1.48
N TYR A 10 -2.64 -7.09 2.76
CA TYR A 10 -3.23 -8.27 3.38
C TYR A 10 -3.23 -9.48 2.43
N GLY A 11 -2.05 -9.86 1.96
CA GLY A 11 -1.92 -10.87 0.92
C GLY A 11 -0.55 -11.54 0.87
N TRP A 12 -0.57 -12.78 0.41
CA TRP A 12 0.61 -13.60 0.20
C TRP A 12 1.30 -13.23 -1.12
N MET A 13 2.59 -12.90 -1.04
CA MET A 13 3.39 -12.48 -2.18
C MET A 13 4.63 -13.36 -2.40
N PRO A 14 5.08 -13.50 -3.66
CA PRO A 14 6.42 -13.98 -3.96
C PRO A 14 7.50 -13.16 -3.25
N PRO A 15 8.56 -13.80 -2.68
CA PRO A 15 9.62 -13.10 -1.97
C PRO A 15 10.24 -11.97 -2.81
N GLN A 16 10.37 -12.19 -4.13
CA GLN A 16 10.89 -11.21 -5.07
C GLN A 16 10.00 -9.96 -5.25
N CYS A 17 8.75 -10.00 -4.81
CA CYS A 17 7.78 -8.90 -4.93
C CYS A 17 7.44 -8.22 -3.59
N VAL A 18 7.84 -8.78 -2.44
CA VAL A 18 7.50 -8.21 -1.13
C VAL A 18 8.24 -6.89 -0.92
N PHE A 19 9.55 -6.90 -1.21
CA PHE A 19 10.50 -5.84 -0.87
C PHE A 19 10.56 -5.58 0.64
N LYS A 20 11.01 -6.61 1.39
CA LYS A 20 10.99 -6.62 2.85
C LYS A 20 11.61 -5.37 3.48
N GLU A 21 12.68 -4.82 2.90
CA GLU A 21 13.31 -3.59 3.43
C GLU A 21 12.38 -2.37 3.38
N LEU A 22 11.45 -2.34 2.43
CA LEU A 22 10.39 -1.33 2.37
C LEU A 22 9.25 -1.70 3.30
N SER A 23 8.78 -2.96 3.28
CA SER A 23 7.64 -3.42 4.08
C SER A 23 7.88 -3.27 5.58
N ASP A 24 9.10 -3.57 6.06
CA ASP A 24 9.48 -3.48 7.48
C ASP A 24 9.41 -2.05 8.04
N GLN A 25 9.33 -1.03 7.19
CA GLN A 25 9.13 0.36 7.61
C GLN A 25 7.69 0.65 8.06
N PHE A 26 6.76 -0.29 7.81
CA PHE A 26 5.33 -0.14 8.07
C PHE A 26 4.80 -1.37 8.84
N PRO A 27 4.88 -1.39 10.19
CA PRO A 27 4.48 -2.52 11.03
C PRO A 27 2.95 -2.54 11.26
N VAL A 28 2.17 -2.64 10.19
CA VAL A 28 0.72 -2.35 10.18
C VAL A 28 -0.12 -3.37 10.97
N PHE A 29 0.39 -4.57 11.22
CA PHE A 29 -0.28 -5.52 12.11
C PHE A 29 0.00 -5.24 13.60
N GLU A 30 1.11 -4.58 13.92
CA GLU A 30 1.54 -4.29 15.29
C GLU A 30 1.14 -2.89 15.75
N ASP A 31 1.03 -1.92 14.84
CA ASP A 31 0.82 -0.51 15.19
C ASP A 31 -0.66 -0.12 15.43
N ARG A 32 -1.60 -1.02 15.14
CA ARG A 32 -3.04 -0.80 15.32
C ARG A 32 -3.80 -2.08 15.61
N THR A 33 -5.00 -1.91 16.14
CA THR A 33 -5.92 -3.03 16.37
C THR A 33 -6.65 -3.39 15.08
N TRP A 34 -6.74 -4.69 14.85
CA TRP A 34 -7.51 -5.32 13.79
C TRP A 34 -8.65 -6.13 14.39
N TYR A 35 -9.73 -6.30 13.64
CA TYR A 35 -10.96 -6.93 14.10
C TYR A 35 -11.49 -7.91 13.07
N ASN A 36 -12.21 -8.94 13.52
CA ASN A 36 -12.85 -9.91 12.63
C ASN A 36 -14.24 -9.46 12.16
N ASN A 37 -14.76 -8.36 12.70
CA ASN A 37 -16.10 -7.85 12.45
C ASN A 37 -16.11 -6.34 12.20
N PRO A 38 -17.07 -5.84 11.40
CA PRO A 38 -17.15 -4.43 11.03
C PRO A 38 -17.49 -3.50 12.20
N ASP A 39 -18.12 -4.00 13.27
CA ASP A 39 -18.42 -3.20 14.47
C ASP A 39 -17.17 -2.94 15.34
N LEU A 40 -16.01 -3.50 14.96
CA LEU A 40 -14.72 -3.31 15.64
C LEU A 40 -14.74 -3.76 17.10
N THR A 41 -15.35 -4.91 17.40
CA THR A 41 -15.53 -5.40 18.77
C THR A 41 -14.75 -6.67 19.09
N ILE A 42 -14.41 -7.47 18.08
CA ILE A 42 -13.69 -8.73 18.29
C ILE A 42 -12.26 -8.58 17.72
N PRO A 43 -11.27 -8.26 18.57
CA PRO A 43 -9.91 -8.02 18.12
C PRO A 43 -9.22 -9.30 17.63
N ILE A 44 -8.34 -9.15 16.64
CA ILE A 44 -7.48 -10.21 16.10
C ILE A 44 -6.05 -9.98 16.59
N PRO A 45 -5.41 -10.97 17.22
CA PRO A 45 -3.98 -10.91 17.56
C PRO A 45 -3.08 -10.80 16.31
N PRO A 46 -1.99 -10.00 16.33
CA PRO A 46 -1.11 -9.82 15.18
C PRO A 46 -0.55 -11.14 14.60
N GLU A 47 -0.26 -12.12 15.44
CA GLU A 47 0.25 -13.42 15.02
C GLU A 47 -0.76 -14.20 14.15
N GLU A 48 -2.07 -14.01 14.36
CA GLU A 48 -3.12 -14.62 13.53
C GLU A 48 -3.20 -13.90 12.17
N LEU A 49 -2.94 -12.59 12.13
CA LEU A 49 -2.85 -11.81 10.89
C LEU A 49 -1.65 -12.24 10.04
N TRP A 50 -0.47 -12.41 10.65
CA TRP A 50 0.73 -12.90 9.97
C TRP A 50 0.56 -14.32 9.42
N ARG A 51 -0.26 -15.15 10.08
CA ARG A 51 -0.62 -16.49 9.59
C ARG A 51 -1.74 -16.47 8.54
N GLY A 52 -2.38 -15.33 8.31
CA GLY A 52 -3.44 -15.17 7.31
C GLY A 52 -4.70 -15.98 7.62
N GLU A 53 -5.06 -16.10 8.90
CA GLU A 53 -6.15 -16.98 9.37
C GLU A 53 -7.56 -16.37 9.22
N HIS A 54 -7.65 -15.08 8.85
CA HIS A 54 -8.89 -14.31 8.81
C HIS A 54 -9.16 -13.72 7.43
N ASN A 55 -10.43 -13.63 7.02
CA ASN A 55 -10.83 -12.89 5.83
C ASN A 55 -12.36 -12.70 5.84
N PRO A 56 -12.89 -11.47 5.80
CA PRO A 56 -12.19 -10.18 5.82
C PRO A 56 -11.65 -9.82 7.22
N ILE A 57 -10.81 -8.78 7.27
CA ILE A 57 -10.35 -8.13 8.50
C ILE A 57 -10.65 -6.63 8.44
N TYR A 58 -10.84 -6.02 9.61
CA TYR A 58 -11.31 -4.64 9.75
C TYR A 58 -10.37 -3.84 10.65
N THR A 59 -10.16 -2.56 10.32
CA THR A 59 -9.46 -1.60 11.18
C THR A 59 -9.89 -0.18 10.81
N LYS A 60 -9.65 0.78 11.70
CA LYS A 60 -10.05 2.18 11.49
C LYS A 60 -9.22 2.91 10.42
N GLN A 61 -7.97 2.48 10.24
CA GLN A 61 -7.01 3.12 9.35
C GLN A 61 -6.33 2.03 8.55
N TYR A 62 -6.54 2.01 7.24
CA TYR A 62 -5.84 1.06 6.35
C TYR A 62 -5.87 1.52 4.90
N HIS A 63 -7.04 1.88 4.38
CA HIS A 63 -7.22 2.08 2.94
C HIS A 63 -6.36 3.22 2.38
N GLY A 64 -6.32 4.38 3.03
CA GLY A 64 -5.43 5.48 2.62
C GLY A 64 -3.94 5.10 2.66
N GLU A 65 -3.51 4.37 3.69
CA GLU A 65 -2.11 3.92 3.82
C GLU A 65 -1.77 2.81 2.82
N HIS A 66 -2.67 1.87 2.58
CA HIS A 66 -2.58 0.87 1.52
C HIS A 66 -2.35 1.55 0.18
N CYS A 67 -3.21 2.50 -0.18
CA CYS A 67 -3.11 3.25 -1.44
C CYS A 67 -1.79 4.01 -1.55
N LEU A 68 -1.37 4.70 -0.49
CA LEU A 68 -0.11 5.45 -0.50
C LEU A 68 1.12 4.51 -0.54
N PHE A 69 1.05 3.37 0.13
CA PHE A 69 2.10 2.36 0.10
C PHE A 69 2.26 1.74 -1.29
N GLN A 70 1.17 1.55 -2.03
CA GLN A 70 1.27 1.10 -3.43
C GLN A 70 2.14 2.04 -4.27
N TRP A 71 1.95 3.36 -4.12
CA TRP A 71 2.78 4.35 -4.78
C TRP A 71 4.25 4.29 -4.34
N ARG A 72 4.51 4.17 -3.03
CA ARG A 72 5.87 4.02 -2.48
C ARG A 72 6.56 2.76 -3.02
N LYS A 73 5.84 1.65 -3.09
CA LYS A 73 6.33 0.36 -3.59
C LYS A 73 6.69 0.42 -5.07
N LEU A 74 5.86 1.07 -5.89
CA LEU A 74 6.16 1.33 -7.30
C LEU A 74 7.43 2.18 -7.45
N GLN A 75 7.54 3.30 -6.72
CA GLN A 75 8.73 4.15 -6.76
C GLN A 75 10.00 3.42 -6.29
N TYR A 76 9.90 2.61 -5.23
CA TYR A 76 11.00 1.76 -4.76
C TYR A 76 11.46 0.79 -5.84
N ALA A 77 10.51 0.12 -6.51
CA ALA A 77 10.83 -0.81 -7.60
C ALA A 77 11.54 -0.12 -8.78
N MET A 78 11.07 1.08 -9.16
CA MET A 78 11.68 1.87 -10.22
C MET A 78 13.09 2.33 -9.84
N HIS A 79 13.28 2.85 -8.63
CA HIS A 79 14.56 3.34 -8.13
C HIS A 79 15.62 2.24 -8.10
N TYR A 80 15.27 1.07 -7.54
CA TYR A 80 16.17 -0.07 -7.41
C TYR A 80 16.14 -1.04 -8.60
N ARG A 81 15.42 -0.69 -9.68
CA ARG A 81 15.27 -1.50 -10.89
C ARG A 81 14.91 -2.96 -10.59
N LYS A 82 13.89 -3.16 -9.74
CA LYS A 82 13.41 -4.50 -9.39
C LYS A 82 12.84 -5.18 -10.65
N GLU A 83 13.19 -6.45 -10.84
CA GLU A 83 12.79 -7.24 -12.02
C GLU A 83 11.31 -7.63 -11.99
N PHE A 84 10.75 -7.84 -10.79
CA PHE A 84 9.38 -8.30 -10.60
C PHE A 84 8.58 -7.34 -9.73
N LEU A 85 7.31 -7.18 -10.09
CA LEU A 85 6.30 -6.45 -9.34
C LEU A 85 5.07 -7.34 -9.15
N ASP A 86 4.31 -7.12 -8.09
CA ASP A 86 3.05 -7.82 -7.88
C ASP A 86 1.94 -7.34 -8.83
N ASN A 87 0.92 -8.17 -9.02
CA ASN A 87 -0.19 -7.94 -9.92
C ASN A 87 -1.06 -6.73 -9.54
N LYS A 88 -1.09 -6.34 -8.26
CA LYS A 88 -1.87 -5.21 -7.78
C LYS A 88 -1.17 -3.89 -8.09
N ILE A 89 0.15 -3.81 -7.97
CA ILE A 89 0.93 -2.62 -8.33
C ILE A 89 0.88 -2.33 -9.83
N VAL A 90 0.99 -3.35 -10.68
CA VAL A 90 0.99 -3.15 -12.15
C VAL A 90 -0.42 -2.96 -12.73
N SER A 91 -1.47 -3.09 -11.92
CA SER A 91 -2.85 -2.96 -12.38
C SER A 91 -3.26 -1.49 -12.48
N LEU A 92 -3.42 -0.98 -13.70
CA LEU A 92 -3.88 0.41 -13.94
C LEU A 92 -5.23 0.71 -13.26
N ARG A 93 -6.15 -0.25 -13.25
CA ARG A 93 -7.45 -0.10 -12.56
C ARG A 93 -7.25 0.11 -11.06
N HIS A 94 -6.36 -0.65 -10.44
CA HIS A 94 -6.11 -0.54 -9.02
C HIS A 94 -5.31 0.72 -8.67
N SER A 95 -4.34 1.10 -9.49
CA SER A 95 -3.61 2.37 -9.34
C SER A 95 -4.55 3.58 -9.45
N ARG A 96 -5.52 3.55 -10.38
CA ARG A 96 -6.55 4.59 -10.49
C ARG A 96 -7.42 4.65 -9.24
N HIS A 97 -7.93 3.50 -8.76
CA HIS A 97 -8.67 3.43 -7.50
C HIS A 97 -7.89 4.06 -6.35
N CYS A 98 -6.61 3.72 -6.21
CA CYS A 98 -5.77 4.29 -5.15
C CYS A 98 -5.57 5.80 -5.28
N ALA A 99 -5.40 6.30 -6.51
CA ALA A 99 -5.27 7.75 -6.75
C ALA A 99 -6.58 8.48 -6.43
N ASP A 100 -7.73 7.94 -6.84
CA ASP A 100 -9.05 8.53 -6.58
C ASP A 100 -9.34 8.56 -5.07
N GLU A 101 -9.09 7.45 -4.36
CA GLU A 101 -9.22 7.36 -2.90
C GLU A 101 -8.35 8.38 -2.17
N LEU A 102 -7.08 8.48 -2.56
CA LEU A 102 -6.19 9.50 -2.01
C LEU A 102 -6.68 10.90 -2.37
N SER A 103 -7.20 11.18 -3.56
CA SER A 103 -7.62 12.54 -3.91
C SER A 103 -8.83 13.07 -3.13
N SER A 104 -9.62 12.19 -2.52
CA SER A 104 -10.91 12.56 -1.91
C SER A 104 -10.82 13.40 -0.61
N TRP A 105 -9.63 13.60 -0.04
CA TRP A 105 -9.48 14.15 1.33
C TRP A 105 -8.60 15.41 1.48
N PHE A 106 -8.07 16.03 0.41
CA PHE A 106 -6.88 16.87 0.56
C PHE A 106 -7.04 18.39 0.39
N GLU A 107 -8.03 18.89 -0.34
CA GLU A 107 -8.21 20.34 -0.52
C GLU A 107 -9.52 20.79 0.14
N GLY A 108 -9.39 21.62 1.18
CA GLY A 108 -10.51 22.27 1.83
C GLY A 108 -11.15 23.32 0.92
N PRO A 109 -12.42 23.70 1.16
CA PRO A 109 -13.16 24.62 0.29
C PRO A 109 -12.57 26.04 0.19
N ASN A 110 -11.62 26.40 1.07
CA ASN A 110 -10.95 27.70 1.07
C ASN A 110 -9.43 27.59 0.85
N ASP A 111 -8.93 26.41 0.51
CA ASP A 111 -7.50 26.21 0.27
C ASP A 111 -7.14 26.75 -1.12
N ALA A 112 -6.04 27.49 -1.20
CA ALA A 112 -5.46 27.95 -2.45
C ALA A 112 -4.17 27.15 -2.72
N SER A 113 -4.27 26.16 -3.61
CA SER A 113 -3.11 25.41 -4.05
C SER A 113 -2.26 26.25 -5.02
N VAL A 114 -1.00 26.49 -4.67
CA VAL A 114 -0.03 27.10 -5.58
C VAL A 114 0.44 26.07 -6.60
N VAL A 115 0.27 26.37 -7.88
CA VAL A 115 0.73 25.53 -9.00
C VAL A 115 1.74 26.33 -9.81
N GLU A 116 2.99 25.89 -9.81
CA GLU A 116 4.06 26.53 -10.57
C GLU A 116 4.30 25.84 -11.92
N LEU A 117 4.51 26.64 -12.97
CA LEU A 117 4.90 26.13 -14.27
C LEU A 117 6.34 25.58 -14.21
N GLY A 118 6.47 24.26 -14.21
CA GLY A 118 7.77 23.59 -14.30
C GLY A 118 8.14 23.19 -15.74
N PHE A 119 9.40 23.40 -16.12
CA PHE A 119 9.98 22.83 -17.34
C PHE A 119 10.62 21.48 -17.05
N TYR A 120 9.88 20.40 -17.27
CA TYR A 120 10.35 19.04 -17.01
C TYR A 120 11.04 18.46 -18.26
N ARG A 121 12.24 17.91 -18.09
CA ARG A 121 12.96 17.22 -19.16
C ARG A 121 12.61 15.74 -19.14
N TYR A 122 12.38 15.17 -20.32
CA TYR A 122 12.24 13.71 -20.42
C TYR A 122 13.56 13.04 -20.04
N ARG A 123 13.47 11.88 -19.41
CA ARG A 123 14.59 10.97 -19.21
C ARG A 123 14.21 9.63 -19.82
N LYS A 124 15.16 8.98 -20.49
CA LYS A 124 14.97 7.61 -20.96
C LYS A 124 14.71 6.72 -19.74
N THR A 125 13.59 6.00 -19.73
CA THR A 125 13.29 5.01 -18.70
C THR A 125 14.35 3.91 -18.76
N SER A 126 14.76 3.41 -17.59
CA SER A 126 15.68 2.26 -17.51
C SER A 126 14.96 0.91 -17.65
N TRP A 127 13.66 0.95 -17.96
CA TRP A 127 12.79 -0.15 -18.32
C TRP A 127 12.11 0.17 -19.65
#